data_AF-A0A2N1QR77-F1
#
_entry.id   AF-A0A2N1QR77-F1
#
_cell.length_a   1.000
_cell.length_b   1.000
_cell.length_c   1.000
_cell.angle_alpha   90.00
_cell.angle_beta   90.00
_cell.angle_gamma   90.00
#
_symmetry.space_group_name_H-M   'P 1'
#
loop_
_entity.id
_entity.type
_entity.pdbx_description
1 polymer ?
#
loop_
_entity_poly.entity_id
_entity_poly.type
_entity_poly.pdbx_seq_one_letter_code
_entity_poly.pdbx_strand_id
1 'polypeptide(L)' 'MYDVRVEAGFAAAHRLVHYNGKCERMHGHNYKVMAWASGESLGEGGMLVDFG' A
#
# COMPACT_ATOMS: atom_id res chain seq x y z
N MET A 1 10.60 3.03 19.65
CA MET A 1 9.64 3.01 18.52
C MET A 1 10.19 3.74 17.30
N TYR A 2 10.37 2.99 16.22
CA TYR A 2 10.80 3.43 14.88
C TYR A 2 9.73 3.01 13.87
N ASP A 3 9.50 3.85 12.87
CA ASP A 3 8.57 3.59 11.77
C ASP A 3 9.23 3.91 10.43
N VAL A 4 9.07 3.03 9.46
CA VAL A 4 9.47 3.26 8.06
C VAL A 4 8.31 2.94 7.13
N ARG A 5 8.29 3.60 5.96
CA ARG A 5 7.25 3.40 4.95
C ARG A 5 7.87 3.32 3.56
N VAL A 6 7.38 2.39 2.76
CA VAL A 6 7.60 2.38 1.30
C VAL A 6 6.29 2.71 0.58
N GLU A 7 6.40 3.48 -0.50
CA GLU A 7 5.28 3.80 -1.39
C GLU A 7 5.52 3.15 -2.76
N ALA A 8 4.49 2.50 -3.29
CA ALA A 8 4.48 1.95 -4.64
C ALA A 8 3.14 2.25 -5.32
N GLY A 9 3.09 2.13 -6.64
CA GLY A 9 1.87 2.33 -7.40
C GLY A 9 1.59 1.21 -8.39
N PHE A 10 0.32 0.95 -8.66
CA PHE A 10 -0.10 0.06 -9.74
C PHE A 10 -1.40 0.54 -10.39
N ALA A 11 -1.54 0.32 -11.69
CA ALA A 11 -2.79 0.57 -12.39
C ALA A 11 -3.64 -0.70 -12.44
N ALA A 12 -4.91 -0.62 -12.06
CA ALA A 12 -5.82 -1.75 -12.18
C ALA A 12 -7.27 -1.33 -12.47
N ALA A 13 -8.01 -2.23 -13.13
CA ALA A 13 -9.43 -2.11 -13.33
C ALA A 13 -10.20 -2.96 -12.32
N HIS A 14 -11.39 -2.49 -11.92
CA HIS A 14 -12.29 -3.19 -11.00
C HIS A 14 -13.75 -2.77 -11.22
N ARG A 15 -14.65 -3.43 -10.49
CA ARG A 15 -16.04 -3.00 -10.30
C ARG A 15 -16.48 -3.36 -8.89
N LEU A 16 -17.30 -2.52 -8.28
CA LEU A 16 -17.91 -2.85 -7.00
C LEU A 16 -19.19 -3.65 -7.25
N VAL A 17 -19.41 -4.74 -6.53
CA VAL A 17 -20.65 -5.53 -6.62
C VAL A 17 -21.63 -5.10 -5.53
N HIS A 18 -22.92 -5.03 -5.85
CA HIS A 18 -23.99 -4.63 -4.93
C HIS A 18 -23.84 -3.22 -4.34
N TYR A 19 -23.19 -2.32 -5.08
CA TYR A 19 -22.96 -0.93 -4.70
C TYR A 19 -24.10 0.00 -5.12
N ASN A 20 -24.97 -0.41 -6.06
CA ASN A 20 -26.10 0.36 -6.59
C ASN A 20 -25.74 1.78 -7.02
N GLY A 21 -24.62 1.93 -7.74
CA GLY A 21 -24.09 3.23 -8.14
C GLY A 21 -23.09 3.16 -9.30
N LYS A 22 -22.55 4.32 -9.70
CA LYS A 22 -21.68 4.43 -10.90
C LYS A 22 -20.46 3.50 -10.89
N CYS A 23 -19.96 3.12 -9.71
CA CYS A 23 -18.78 2.26 -9.55
C CYS A 23 -19.07 0.76 -9.75
N GLU A 24 -20.32 0.34 -10.00
CA GLU A 24 -20.64 -1.02 -10.43
C GLU A 24 -20.26 -1.27 -11.89
N ARG A 25 -20.09 -0.19 -12.67
CA ARG A 25 -19.52 -0.27 -14.02
C ARG A 25 -18.03 -0.58 -13.92
N MET A 26 -17.51 -1.36 -14.86
CA MET A 26 -16.06 -1.59 -14.96
C MET A 26 -15.35 -0.26 -15.19
N HIS A 27 -14.37 0.04 -14.35
CA HIS A 27 -13.55 1.25 -14.40
C HIS A 27 -12.19 0.95 -13.78
N GLY A 28 -11.27 1.90 -13.72
CA GLY A 28 -9.95 1.68 -13.13
C GLY A 28 -9.38 2.89 -12.44
N HIS A 29 -8.29 2.65 -11.73
CA HIS A 29 -7.55 3.65 -10.96
C HIS A 29 -6.05 3.40 -11.09
N ASN A 30 -5.28 4.46 -10.86
CA ASN A 30 -3.87 4.36 -10.53
C ASN A 30 -3.77 4.33 -9.00
N TYR A 31 -3.67 3.13 -8.45
CA TYR A 31 -3.60 2.90 -7.01
C TYR A 31 -2.23 3.31 -6.48
N LYS A 32 -2.24 3.97 -5.33
CA LYS A 32 -1.06 4.23 -4.50
C LYS A 32 -1.14 3.33 -3.28
N VAL A 33 -0.10 2.54 -3.05
CA VAL A 33 0.03 1.63 -1.91
C VAL A 33 1.13 2.15 -1.00
N MET A 34 0.83 2.22 0.29
CA MET A 34 1.78 2.54 1.33
C MET A 34 1.88 1.34 2.27
N ALA A 35 3.08 0.81 2.44
CA ALA A 35 3.36 -0.24 3.41
C ALA A 35 4.24 0.33 4.53
N TRP A 36 3.80 0.15 5.77
CA TRP A 36 4.52 0.57 6.96
C TRP A 36 5.14 -0.62 7.68
N ALA A 37 6.34 -0.43 8.22
CA ALA A 37 6.96 -1.32 9.17
C ALA A 37 7.30 -0.53 10.45
N SER A 38 7.04 -1.13 11.60
CA SER A 38 7.22 -0.53 12.91
C SER A 38 8.00 -1.47 13.82
N GLY A 39 8.86 -0.93 14.69
CA GLY A 39 9.61 -1.74 15.66
C GLY A 39 10.22 -0.93 16.80
N GLU A 40 10.55 -1.59 17.90
CA GLU A 40 11.10 -0.92 19.09
C GLU A 40 12.60 -0.66 19.01
N SER A 41 13.32 -1.43 18.19
CA SER A 41 14.76 -1.35 18.01
C SER A 41 15.13 -1.49 16.54
N LEU A 42 16.37 -1.12 16.22
CA LEU A 42 16.97 -1.31 14.90
C LEU A 42 17.88 -2.55 14.94
N GLY A 43 18.07 -3.19 13.79
CA GLY A 43 19.10 -4.21 13.63
C GLY A 43 20.51 -3.63 13.74
N GLU A 44 21.53 -4.49 13.76
CA GLU A 44 22.95 -4.10 13.87
C GLU A 44 23.38 -3.08 12.80
N GLY A 45 22.86 -3.21 11.58
CA GLY A 45 23.09 -2.26 10.49
C GLY A 45 22.32 -0.94 10.59
N GLY A 46 21.63 -0.67 11.70
CA GLY A 46 20.84 0.55 11.90
C GLY A 46 19.56 0.61 11.06
N MET A 47 19.10 -0.52 10.52
CA MET A 47 17.88 -0.60 9.71
C MET A 47 16.74 -1.26 10.46
N LEU A 48 15.52 -0.79 10.24
CA LEU A 48 14.29 -1.44 10.72
C LEU A 48 13.86 -2.58 9.77
N VAL A 49 13.96 -2.33 8.47
CA VAL A 49 13.73 -3.31 7.41
C VAL A 49 14.59 -2.91 6.21
N ASP A 50 15.12 -3.90 5.49
CA ASP A 50 15.73 -3.71 4.18
C ASP A 50 14.65 -3.87 3.11
N PHE A 51 14.53 -2.88 2.22
CA PHE A 51 13.54 -2.92 1.14
C PHE A 51 14.07 -3.56 -0.15
N GLY A 52 15.35 -3.96 -0.18
CA GLY A 52 16.02 -4.59 -1.32
C GLY A 52 17.07 -3.70 -1.98
#